data_AF-A0A6S7FS71-F1
#
_entry.id   AF-A0A6S7FS71-F1
#
_cell.length_a   1.000
_cell.length_b   1.000
_cell.length_c   1.000
_cell.angle_alpha   90.00
_cell.angle_beta   90.00
_cell.angle_gamma   90.00
#
_symmetry.space_group_name_H-M   'P 1'
#
loop_
_entity.id
_entity.type
_entity.pdbx_description
1 polymer ?
#
loop_
_entity_poly.entity_id
_entity_poly.type
_entity_poly.pdbx_seq_one_letter_code
_entity_poly.pdbx_strand_id
1 'polypeptide(L)'
;MQVAACEQELQWGAKELTRRMVLIATDGTFHMAGEGRFGGIAKPNDAKCHLANNVVDGGRLYDKSLELDYPTVHQVYQRLQESNIQPIFAIAGKESTVPAYEAIVSNWDDISATLGELDGDSSNIIDLIQRSYDKITSKVQLNFVNLQEGIHVSVKRRDCPSESNEENVCVGVKPGTRVSFDVTVTATSCKNGNKSKFELSASSFGRVQVELDIICKCDCESSGIPDSPRCNGNGSLVCGNCECDEGWLVLNNIT
;
A
#
# COMPACT_ATOMS: atom_id res chain seq x y z
N MET A 1 -0.46 -15.18 -5.15
CA MET A 1 -0.16 -14.25 -6.25
C MET A 1 -1.34 -14.09 -7.21
N GLN A 2 -1.65 -15.10 -8.04
CA GLN A 2 -2.68 -14.97 -9.10
C GLN A 2 -4.07 -14.53 -8.59
N VAL A 3 -4.51 -15.03 -7.43
CA VAL A 3 -5.78 -14.60 -6.80
C VAL A 3 -5.85 -13.09 -6.57
N ALA A 4 -4.72 -12.46 -6.27
CA ALA A 4 -4.63 -11.03 -6.05
C ALA A 4 -4.35 -10.26 -7.35
N ALA A 5 -3.54 -10.81 -8.26
CA ALA A 5 -3.21 -10.14 -9.52
C ALA A 5 -4.38 -10.12 -10.53
N CYS A 6 -5.24 -11.14 -10.51
CA CYS A 6 -6.31 -11.37 -11.47
C CYS A 6 -7.66 -10.82 -10.99
N GLU A 7 -7.69 -9.54 -10.64
CA GLU A 7 -8.87 -8.91 -10.04
C GLU A 7 -10.11 -8.99 -10.93
N GLN A 8 -9.94 -8.65 -12.21
CA GLN A 8 -11.02 -8.57 -13.19
C GLN A 8 -11.50 -9.96 -13.58
N GLU A 9 -10.56 -10.86 -13.84
CA GLU A 9 -10.79 -12.23 -14.23
C GLU A 9 -11.60 -12.93 -13.15
N LEU A 10 -11.20 -12.80 -11.88
CA LEU A 10 -11.88 -13.42 -10.74
C LEU A 10 -13.09 -12.61 -10.25
N GLN A 11 -13.43 -11.51 -10.92
CA GLN A 11 -14.60 -10.68 -10.63
C GLN A 11 -14.65 -10.21 -9.17
N TRP A 12 -13.50 -9.83 -8.62
CA TRP A 12 -13.47 -9.24 -7.30
C TRP A 12 -14.31 -7.95 -7.29
N GLY A 13 -15.29 -7.88 -6.39
CA GLY A 13 -16.10 -6.66 -6.19
C GLY A 13 -15.20 -5.45 -5.89
N ALA A 14 -15.65 -4.24 -6.20
CA ALA A 14 -14.81 -3.04 -6.11
C ALA A 14 -14.18 -2.87 -4.71
N LYS A 15 -12.87 -2.56 -4.68
CA LYS A 15 -12.05 -2.42 -3.45
C LYS A 15 -12.66 -1.49 -2.40
N GLU A 16 -13.42 -0.50 -2.86
CA GLU A 16 -13.97 0.57 -2.01
C GLU A 16 -15.35 0.23 -1.44
N LEU A 17 -15.96 -0.87 -1.92
CA LEU A 17 -17.30 -1.31 -1.54
C LEU A 17 -17.30 -2.67 -0.87
N THR A 18 -16.29 -3.50 -1.14
CA THR A 18 -16.25 -4.89 -0.67
C THR A 18 -15.00 -5.18 0.16
N ARG A 19 -15.21 -5.98 1.20
CA ARG A 19 -14.11 -6.63 1.91
C ARG A 19 -13.69 -7.84 1.11
N ARG A 20 -12.40 -7.98 0.84
CA ARG A 20 -11.85 -9.05 0.02
C ARG A 20 -10.96 -9.91 0.89
N MET A 21 -11.33 -11.18 1.05
CA MET A 21 -10.60 -12.12 1.89
C MET A 21 -10.25 -13.35 1.08
N VAL A 22 -9.05 -13.88 1.28
CA VAL A 22 -8.63 -15.15 0.67
C VAL A 22 -8.28 -16.14 1.76
N LEU A 23 -8.94 -17.30 1.75
CA LEU A 23 -8.61 -18.42 2.60
C LEU A 23 -7.52 -19.27 1.94
N ILE A 24 -6.41 -19.47 2.62
CA ILE A 24 -5.31 -20.34 2.21
C ILE A 24 -5.28 -21.51 3.20
N ALA A 25 -5.87 -22.62 2.79
CA ALA A 25 -5.88 -23.86 3.55
C ALA A 25 -4.79 -24.82 3.04
N THR A 26 -3.90 -25.27 3.93
CA THR A 26 -2.78 -26.17 3.56
C THR A 26 -2.24 -26.90 4.78
N ASP A 27 -1.71 -28.10 4.59
CA ASP A 27 -0.99 -28.91 5.59
C ASP A 27 0.54 -28.86 5.42
N GLY A 28 1.02 -28.16 4.38
CA GLY A 28 2.43 -28.02 4.02
C GLY A 28 2.95 -26.59 4.05
N THR A 29 4.28 -26.48 3.97
CA THR A 29 4.96 -25.19 3.72
C THR A 29 4.74 -24.70 2.28
N PHE A 30 5.26 -23.53 1.96
CA PHE A 30 5.21 -22.94 0.62
C PHE A 30 6.61 -22.89 0.00
N HIS A 31 6.66 -22.87 -1.34
CA HIS A 31 7.88 -22.57 -2.08
C HIS A 31 8.03 -21.06 -2.32
N MET A 32 9.26 -20.60 -2.42
CA MET A 32 9.63 -19.20 -2.64
C MET A 32 10.51 -19.03 -3.88
N ALA A 33 10.62 -17.78 -4.35
CA ALA A 33 11.53 -17.40 -5.41
C ALA A 33 12.94 -17.99 -5.21
N GLY A 34 13.50 -18.56 -6.27
CA GLY A 34 14.76 -19.28 -6.31
C GLY A 34 14.58 -20.80 -6.36
N GLU A 35 13.49 -21.34 -5.80
CA GLU A 35 13.27 -22.79 -5.76
C GLU A 35 12.79 -23.37 -7.09
N GLY A 36 12.18 -22.57 -7.97
CA GLY A 36 11.82 -23.01 -9.33
C GLY A 36 13.03 -23.42 -10.16
N ARG A 37 14.24 -22.99 -9.77
CA ARG A 37 15.51 -23.37 -10.41
C ARG A 37 15.75 -24.88 -10.36
N PHE A 38 15.26 -25.58 -9.33
CA PHE A 38 15.35 -27.05 -9.27
C PHE A 38 14.56 -27.75 -10.38
N GLY A 39 13.50 -27.09 -10.88
CA GLY A 39 12.70 -27.54 -12.03
C GLY A 39 13.11 -26.91 -13.36
N GLY A 40 14.24 -26.19 -13.42
CA GLY A 40 14.70 -25.50 -14.64
C GLY A 40 14.01 -24.15 -14.92
N ILE A 41 13.21 -23.65 -13.98
CA ILE A 41 12.49 -22.37 -14.12
C ILE A 41 13.32 -21.28 -13.43
N ALA A 42 13.93 -20.40 -14.22
CA ALA A 42 14.83 -19.35 -13.70
C ALA A 42 14.29 -17.93 -13.87
N LYS A 43 13.19 -17.74 -14.60
CA LYS A 43 12.63 -16.41 -14.87
C LYS A 43 11.83 -15.94 -13.65
N PRO A 44 12.14 -14.78 -13.05
CA PRO A 44 11.43 -14.30 -11.87
C PRO A 44 9.95 -14.07 -12.13
N ASN A 45 9.13 -14.22 -11.08
CA ASN A 45 7.71 -13.88 -11.12
C ASN A 45 7.51 -12.40 -11.45
N ASP A 46 6.63 -12.07 -12.39
CA ASP A 46 6.35 -10.69 -12.81
C ASP A 46 5.17 -10.04 -12.05
N ALA A 47 4.57 -10.76 -11.10
CA ALA A 47 3.42 -10.37 -10.30
C ALA A 47 2.17 -9.96 -11.13
N LYS A 48 2.07 -10.36 -12.40
CA LYS A 48 0.90 -10.05 -13.25
C LYS A 48 -0.10 -11.20 -13.29
N CYS A 49 -1.31 -10.88 -13.79
CA CYS A 49 -2.33 -11.90 -14.04
C CYS A 49 -1.97 -12.72 -15.27
N HIS A 50 -2.08 -14.04 -15.12
CA HIS A 50 -1.67 -15.07 -16.07
C HIS A 50 -2.65 -16.26 -15.95
N LEU A 51 -3.95 -15.97 -15.90
CA LEU A 51 -4.98 -16.99 -15.98
C LEU A 51 -5.24 -17.32 -17.44
N ALA A 52 -5.16 -18.60 -17.77
CA ALA A 52 -5.49 -19.10 -19.08
C ALA A 52 -6.97 -18.82 -19.38
N ASN A 53 -7.27 -18.48 -20.63
CA ASN A 53 -8.66 -18.21 -21.05
C ASN A 53 -9.52 -19.47 -21.05
N ASN A 54 -8.92 -20.65 -21.21
CA ASN A 54 -9.62 -21.92 -21.18
C ASN A 54 -10.00 -22.32 -19.76
N VAL A 55 -11.24 -22.77 -19.61
CA VAL A 55 -11.74 -23.36 -18.38
C VAL A 55 -11.52 -24.88 -18.46
N VAL A 56 -10.82 -25.43 -17.49
CA VAL A 56 -10.58 -26.87 -17.31
C VAL A 56 -11.11 -27.24 -15.93
N ASP A 57 -11.97 -28.25 -15.85
CA ASP A 57 -12.58 -28.73 -14.60
C ASP A 57 -13.26 -27.63 -13.75
N GLY A 58 -13.90 -26.67 -14.43
CA GLY A 58 -14.61 -25.56 -13.79
C GLY A 58 -13.70 -24.42 -13.30
N GLY A 59 -12.38 -24.50 -13.50
CA GLY A 59 -11.41 -23.47 -13.15
C GLY A 59 -10.58 -22.98 -14.34
N ARG A 60 -9.97 -21.81 -14.21
CA ARG A 60 -8.90 -21.38 -15.14
C ARG A 60 -7.56 -21.75 -14.56
N LEU A 61 -6.67 -22.24 -15.41
CA LEU A 61 -5.32 -22.63 -15.01
C LEU A 61 -4.38 -21.44 -15.04
N TYR A 62 -3.32 -21.48 -14.24
CA TYR A 62 -2.20 -20.55 -14.33
C TYR A 62 -1.29 -20.97 -15.49
N ASP A 63 -1.21 -20.14 -16.54
CA ASP A 63 -0.53 -20.50 -17.81
C ASP A 63 1.00 -20.35 -17.74
N LYS A 64 1.52 -19.62 -16.74
CA LYS A 64 2.96 -19.40 -16.53
C LYS A 64 3.60 -20.27 -15.45
N SER A 65 2.94 -21.36 -15.03
CA SER A 65 3.45 -22.27 -13.99
C SER A 65 4.80 -22.92 -14.32
N LEU A 66 5.08 -23.15 -15.61
CA LEU A 66 6.35 -23.74 -16.08
C LEU A 66 7.32 -22.70 -16.66
N GLU A 67 6.95 -21.42 -16.66
CA GLU A 67 7.75 -20.33 -17.25
C GLU A 67 8.28 -19.35 -16.21
N LEU A 68 7.51 -19.07 -15.15
CA LEU A 68 7.86 -18.11 -14.12
C LEU A 68 8.05 -18.81 -12.78
N ASP A 69 9.12 -18.46 -12.09
CA ASP A 69 9.44 -18.94 -10.75
C ASP A 69 8.35 -18.51 -9.74
N TYR A 70 8.40 -19.12 -8.56
CA TYR A 70 7.60 -18.72 -7.42
C TYR A 70 7.81 -17.23 -7.10
N PRO A 71 6.78 -16.53 -6.60
CA PRO A 71 6.94 -15.15 -6.17
C PRO A 71 7.80 -15.06 -4.91
N THR A 72 8.41 -13.89 -4.67
CA THR A 72 8.95 -13.60 -3.34
C THR A 72 7.80 -13.35 -2.36
N VAL A 73 8.06 -13.56 -1.06
CA VAL A 73 7.11 -13.20 0.01
C VAL A 73 6.69 -11.73 -0.11
N HIS A 74 7.64 -10.84 -0.39
CA HIS A 74 7.35 -9.41 -0.56
C HIS A 74 6.47 -9.10 -1.78
N GLN A 75 6.67 -9.78 -2.92
CA GLN A 75 5.79 -9.60 -4.08
C GLN A 75 4.35 -10.00 -3.77
N VAL A 76 4.15 -11.08 -3.01
CA VAL A 76 2.81 -11.50 -2.57
C VAL A 76 2.20 -10.45 -1.65
N TYR A 77 2.95 -9.97 -0.66
CA TYR A 77 2.54 -8.90 0.24
C TYR A 77 2.09 -7.64 -0.52
N GLN A 78 2.94 -7.12 -1.41
CA GLN A 78 2.63 -5.92 -2.20
C GLN A 78 1.35 -6.11 -3.00
N ARG A 79 1.20 -7.26 -3.66
CA ARG A 79 0.01 -7.51 -4.48
C ARG A 79 -1.26 -7.64 -3.64
N LEU A 80 -1.19 -8.27 -2.46
CA LEU A 80 -2.33 -8.35 -1.52
C LEU A 80 -2.71 -6.95 -0.99
N GLN A 81 -1.72 -6.14 -0.62
CA GLN A 81 -1.91 -4.77 -0.17
C GLN A 81 -2.56 -3.91 -1.27
N GLU A 82 -1.99 -3.91 -2.48
CA GLU A 82 -2.53 -3.20 -3.65
C GLU A 82 -3.96 -3.63 -3.98
N SER A 83 -4.28 -4.91 -3.82
CA SER A 83 -5.59 -5.49 -4.13
C SER A 83 -6.61 -5.37 -3.00
N ASN A 84 -6.21 -4.83 -1.84
CA ASN A 84 -6.98 -4.76 -0.59
C ASN A 84 -7.50 -6.13 -0.13
N ILE A 85 -6.69 -7.17 -0.27
CA ILE A 85 -7.07 -8.55 0.08
C ILE A 85 -6.43 -8.95 1.41
N GLN A 86 -7.25 -9.36 2.37
CA GLN A 86 -6.81 -9.90 3.66
C GLN A 86 -6.62 -11.42 3.56
N PRO A 87 -5.41 -11.95 3.77
CA PRO A 87 -5.20 -13.39 3.77
C PRO A 87 -5.58 -14.03 5.12
N ILE A 88 -6.28 -15.16 5.04
CA ILE A 88 -6.59 -16.04 6.16
C ILE A 88 -5.82 -17.34 5.93
N PHE A 89 -4.76 -17.57 6.70
CA PHE A 89 -4.00 -18.82 6.66
C PHE A 89 -4.63 -19.82 7.62
N ALA A 90 -5.14 -20.93 7.08
CA ALA A 90 -5.73 -22.03 7.83
C ALA A 90 -4.84 -23.27 7.67
N ILE A 91 -3.96 -23.52 8.64
CA ILE A 91 -2.87 -24.49 8.48
C ILE A 91 -3.23 -25.79 9.18
N ALA A 92 -3.47 -26.86 8.40
CA ALA A 92 -3.72 -28.22 8.89
C ALA A 92 -2.39 -28.94 9.12
N GLY A 93 -1.56 -28.39 9.98
CA GLY A 93 -0.13 -28.69 9.99
C GLY A 93 0.36 -29.34 11.28
N LYS A 94 1.50 -30.01 11.17
CA LYS A 94 2.34 -30.34 12.33
C LYS A 94 3.05 -29.07 12.84
N GLU A 95 3.54 -29.13 14.07
CA GLU A 95 4.31 -28.08 14.77
C GLU A 95 5.45 -27.45 13.93
N SER A 96 5.96 -28.16 12.91
CA SER A 96 7.02 -27.68 12.01
C SER A 96 6.57 -26.71 10.91
N THR A 97 5.26 -26.62 10.60
CA THR A 97 4.73 -25.80 9.49
C THR A 97 4.23 -24.44 9.95
N VAL A 98 3.57 -24.40 11.11
CA VAL A 98 2.99 -23.20 11.72
C VAL A 98 4.01 -22.05 11.89
N PRO A 99 5.27 -22.29 12.34
CA PRO A 99 6.25 -21.21 12.54
C PRO A 99 6.57 -20.40 11.28
N ALA A 100 6.55 -21.03 10.10
CA ALA A 100 6.80 -20.34 8.84
C ALA A 100 5.68 -19.34 8.51
N TYR A 101 4.43 -19.70 8.77
CA TYR A 101 3.29 -18.82 8.56
C TYR A 101 3.16 -17.77 9.68
N GLU A 102 3.53 -18.10 10.93
CA GLU A 102 3.63 -17.12 12.01
C GLU A 102 4.62 -15.99 11.67
N ALA A 103 5.79 -16.34 11.13
CA ALA A 103 6.78 -15.36 10.68
C ALA A 103 6.22 -14.45 9.56
N ILE A 104 5.40 -14.97 8.66
CA ILE A 104 4.71 -14.14 7.65
C ILE A 104 3.68 -13.23 8.31
N VAL A 105 2.75 -13.80 9.08
CA VAL A 105 1.60 -13.06 9.64
C VAL A 105 2.06 -11.95 10.60
N SER A 106 3.10 -12.21 11.40
CA SER A 106 3.71 -11.19 12.27
C SER A 106 4.28 -9.98 11.52
N ASN A 107 4.69 -10.14 10.27
CA ASN A 107 5.17 -9.05 9.43
C ASN A 107 4.07 -8.43 8.54
N TRP A 108 2.88 -9.03 8.49
CA TRP A 108 1.77 -8.64 7.60
C TRP A 108 0.53 -8.17 8.39
N ASP A 109 0.73 -7.71 9.63
CA ASP A 109 -0.34 -7.25 10.52
C ASP A 109 -1.03 -5.98 9.99
N ASP A 110 -0.32 -5.17 9.20
CA ASP A 110 -0.81 -3.96 8.55
C ASP A 110 -1.85 -4.25 7.44
N ILE A 111 -1.79 -5.41 6.80
CA ILE A 111 -2.80 -5.89 5.83
C ILE A 111 -3.82 -6.85 6.47
N SER A 112 -3.87 -6.91 7.80
CA SER A 112 -4.80 -7.73 8.58
C SER A 112 -4.73 -9.23 8.23
N ALA A 113 -3.51 -9.74 7.98
CA ALA A 113 -3.29 -11.17 7.82
C ALA A 113 -3.68 -11.92 9.11
N THR A 114 -4.33 -13.08 8.96
CA THR A 114 -4.69 -13.93 10.09
C THR A 114 -4.16 -15.34 9.91
N LEU A 115 -3.86 -16.00 11.03
CA LEU A 115 -3.41 -17.37 11.09
C LEU A 115 -4.33 -18.12 12.05
N GLY A 116 -4.78 -19.30 11.63
CA GLY A 116 -5.51 -20.25 12.46
C GLY A 116 -5.05 -21.67 12.17
N GLU A 117 -5.04 -22.50 13.19
CA GLU A 117 -4.79 -23.92 13.09
C GLU A 117 -6.06 -24.63 12.60
N LEU A 118 -5.93 -25.41 11.53
CA LEU A 118 -7.02 -26.17 10.94
C LEU A 118 -6.94 -27.60 11.45
N ASP A 119 -8.05 -28.16 11.90
CA ASP A 119 -8.06 -29.54 12.36
C ASP A 119 -7.73 -30.50 11.20
N GLY A 120 -7.20 -31.68 11.50
CA GLY A 120 -6.82 -32.66 10.47
C GLY A 120 -7.98 -33.13 9.60
N ASP A 121 -9.22 -33.04 10.10
CA ASP A 121 -10.46 -33.28 9.36
C ASP A 121 -11.12 -31.99 8.86
N SER A 122 -10.49 -30.84 9.07
CA SER A 122 -10.95 -29.49 8.75
C SER A 122 -12.32 -29.12 9.35
N SER A 123 -12.74 -29.81 10.42
CA SER A 123 -14.06 -29.60 11.03
C SER A 123 -14.24 -28.21 11.63
N ASN A 124 -13.16 -27.56 12.07
CA ASN A 124 -13.18 -26.21 12.63
C ASN A 124 -13.07 -25.06 11.60
N ILE A 125 -13.09 -25.34 10.28
CA ILE A 125 -12.84 -24.32 9.25
C ILE A 125 -13.83 -23.15 9.29
N ILE A 126 -15.11 -23.41 9.59
CA ILE A 126 -16.15 -22.38 9.65
C ILE A 126 -15.91 -21.43 10.82
N ASP A 127 -15.59 -21.98 11.99
CA ASP A 127 -15.26 -21.20 13.18
C ASP A 127 -13.97 -20.39 12.99
N LEU A 128 -12.97 -20.97 12.32
CA LEU A 128 -11.73 -20.27 11.97
C LEU A 128 -12.02 -19.06 11.08
N ILE A 129 -12.82 -19.23 10.01
CA ILE A 129 -13.20 -18.13 9.13
C ILE A 129 -13.93 -17.03 9.91
N GLN A 130 -14.87 -17.41 10.79
CA GLN A 130 -15.62 -16.46 11.60
C GLN A 130 -14.71 -15.67 12.55
N ARG A 131 -13.82 -16.35 13.29
CA ARG A 131 -12.85 -15.70 14.19
C ARG A 131 -11.89 -14.79 13.42
N SER A 132 -11.42 -15.22 12.25
CA SER A 132 -10.59 -14.38 11.38
C SER A 132 -11.33 -13.15 10.90
N TYR A 133 -12.60 -13.28 10.49
CA TYR A 133 -13.42 -12.14 10.10
C TYR A 133 -13.62 -11.14 11.25
N ASP A 134 -13.93 -11.63 12.45
CA ASP A 134 -14.11 -10.79 13.64
C ASP A 134 -12.80 -10.10 14.04
N LYS A 135 -11.66 -10.79 13.92
CA LYS A 135 -10.33 -10.20 14.16
C LYS A 135 -10.01 -9.11 13.14
N ILE A 136 -10.25 -9.37 11.85
CA ILE A 136 -10.03 -8.40 10.77
C ILE A 136 -10.90 -7.15 10.96
N THR A 137 -12.17 -7.33 11.29
CA THR A 137 -13.12 -6.21 11.40
C THR A 137 -13.05 -5.46 12.74
N SER A 138 -12.35 -5.99 13.73
CA SER A 138 -12.17 -5.34 15.03
C SER A 138 -10.95 -4.44 15.15
N LYS A 139 -10.10 -4.41 14.12
CA LYS A 139 -8.92 -3.54 14.06
C LYS A 139 -9.03 -2.61 12.86
N VAL A 140 -8.95 -1.30 13.09
CA VAL A 140 -8.84 -0.29 12.05
C VAL A 140 -7.45 0.33 12.15
N GLN A 141 -6.61 0.09 11.15
CA GLN A 141 -5.27 0.66 11.07
C GLN A 141 -5.15 1.51 9.81
N LEU A 142 -4.69 2.75 9.98
CA LEU A 142 -4.43 3.67 8.88
C LEU A 142 -2.98 3.53 8.42
N ASN A 143 -2.82 3.15 7.15
CA ASN A 143 -1.54 2.96 6.47
C ASN A 143 -1.38 3.98 5.34
N PHE A 144 -0.13 4.26 4.96
CA PHE A 144 0.20 5.18 3.87
C PHE A 144 0.75 4.40 2.69
N VAL A 145 0.19 4.61 1.50
CA VAL A 145 0.66 3.98 0.26
C VAL A 145 1.19 5.06 -0.67
N ASN A 146 2.37 4.80 -1.27
CA ASN A 146 3.06 5.70 -2.20
C ASN A 146 3.34 7.10 -1.63
N LEU A 147 3.69 7.20 -0.34
CA LEU A 147 4.08 8.48 0.27
C LEU A 147 5.39 8.99 -0.35
N GLN A 148 5.33 10.19 -0.94
CA GLN A 148 6.46 10.78 -1.66
C GLN A 148 7.46 11.45 -0.72
N GLU A 149 8.72 11.54 -1.16
CA GLU A 149 9.76 12.28 -0.44
C GLU A 149 9.37 13.77 -0.29
N GLY A 150 9.61 14.33 0.89
CA GLY A 150 9.25 15.71 1.22
C GLY A 150 7.82 15.90 1.74
N ILE A 151 7.03 14.83 1.86
CA ILE A 151 5.73 14.85 2.56
C ILE A 151 5.85 14.06 3.86
N HIS A 152 5.55 14.72 4.97
CA HIS A 152 5.43 14.08 6.28
C HIS A 152 3.97 14.00 6.68
N VAL A 153 3.54 12.85 7.19
CA VAL A 153 2.17 12.64 7.65
C VAL A 153 2.21 12.13 9.09
N SER A 154 1.45 12.77 9.96
CA SER A 154 1.20 12.29 11.31
C SER A 154 -0.29 12.01 11.49
N VAL A 155 -0.59 10.99 12.29
CA VAL A 155 -1.95 10.55 12.55
C VAL A 155 -2.16 10.53 14.04
N LYS A 156 -3.35 10.95 14.47
CA LYS A 156 -3.79 10.87 15.85
C LYS A 156 -5.17 10.22 15.90
N ARG A 157 -5.31 9.18 16.71
CA ARG A 157 -6.58 8.46 16.81
C ARG A 157 -7.63 9.27 17.58
N ARG A 158 -8.89 9.17 17.15
CA ARG A 158 -10.05 9.82 17.76
C ARG A 158 -11.21 8.82 17.83
N ASP A 159 -11.96 8.85 18.93
CA ASP A 159 -13.16 8.02 19.10
C ASP A 159 -12.92 6.50 18.97
N CYS A 160 -11.71 5.99 19.27
CA CYS A 160 -11.47 4.55 19.35
C CYS A 160 -12.11 3.98 20.63
N PRO A 161 -12.66 2.74 20.57
CA PRO A 161 -13.29 2.11 21.73
C PRO A 161 -12.29 1.58 22.77
N SER A 162 -11.02 1.49 22.42
CA SER A 162 -9.96 1.00 23.31
C SER A 162 -8.69 1.78 23.09
N GLU A 163 -7.89 1.87 24.15
CA GLU A 163 -6.55 2.45 24.09
C GLU A 163 -5.62 1.53 23.27
N SER A 164 -4.76 2.17 22.48
CA SER A 164 -3.70 1.53 21.70
C SER A 164 -2.44 2.37 21.87
N ASN A 165 -1.28 1.71 21.87
CA ASN A 165 0.03 2.37 21.90
C ASN A 165 0.35 3.05 20.57
N GLU A 166 -0.37 2.70 19.50
CA GLU A 166 -0.19 3.23 18.16
C GLU A 166 -1.30 4.23 17.81
N GLU A 167 -0.91 5.44 17.42
CA GLU A 167 -1.82 6.55 17.12
C GLU A 167 -2.58 6.39 15.79
N ASN A 168 -2.12 5.49 14.91
CA ASN A 168 -2.78 5.14 13.66
C ASN A 168 -3.63 3.86 13.76
N VAL A 169 -3.86 3.33 14.97
CA VAL A 169 -4.59 2.07 15.18
C VAL A 169 -5.71 2.23 16.20
N CYS A 170 -6.92 1.81 15.82
CA CYS A 170 -8.01 1.49 16.75
C CYS A 170 -8.19 -0.03 16.84
N VAL A 171 -8.30 -0.56 18.06
CA VAL A 171 -8.60 -1.98 18.33
C VAL A 171 -9.94 -2.12 19.06
N GLY A 172 -10.53 -3.32 19.03
CA GLY A 172 -11.80 -3.61 19.70
C GLY A 172 -13.02 -2.95 19.04
N VAL A 173 -12.90 -2.60 17.76
CA VAL A 173 -13.98 -1.98 16.98
C VAL A 173 -15.10 -2.99 16.76
N LYS A 174 -16.33 -2.62 17.10
CA LYS A 174 -17.50 -3.47 16.88
C LYS A 174 -18.22 -3.06 15.59
N PRO A 175 -18.96 -3.98 14.95
CA PRO A 175 -19.83 -3.61 13.83
C PRO A 175 -20.75 -2.43 14.19
N GLY A 176 -20.81 -1.43 13.32
CA GLY A 176 -21.60 -0.20 13.53
C GLY A 176 -20.90 0.88 14.35
N THR A 177 -19.72 0.62 14.93
CA THR A 177 -18.91 1.65 15.60
C THR A 177 -18.22 2.54 14.56
N ARG A 178 -18.30 3.86 14.77
CA ARG A 178 -17.55 4.84 14.00
C ARG A 178 -16.27 5.19 14.74
N VAL A 179 -15.14 5.15 14.04
CA VAL A 179 -13.84 5.62 14.52
C VAL A 179 -13.37 6.78 13.65
N SER A 180 -12.51 7.63 14.19
CA SER A 180 -12.03 8.83 13.52
C SER A 180 -10.50 8.94 13.66
N PHE A 181 -9.85 9.59 12.70
CA PHE A 181 -8.42 9.87 12.76
C PHE A 181 -8.18 11.32 12.34
N ASP A 182 -7.43 12.06 13.15
CA ASP A 182 -6.92 13.37 12.79
C ASP A 182 -5.61 13.17 12.02
N VAL A 183 -5.61 13.47 10.72
CA VAL A 183 -4.45 13.33 9.85
C VAL A 183 -3.85 14.71 9.59
N THR A 184 -2.59 14.90 9.97
CA THR A 184 -1.83 16.13 9.70
C THR A 184 -0.82 15.85 8.59
N VAL A 185 -0.89 16.63 7.51
CA VAL A 185 -0.01 16.51 6.36
C VAL A 185 0.87 17.76 6.26
N THR A 186 2.18 17.56 6.24
CA THR A 186 3.18 18.62 6.19
C THR A 186 4.09 18.42 4.99
N ALA A 187 4.07 19.35 4.04
CA ALA A 187 5.06 19.41 2.97
C ALA A 187 6.32 20.13 3.47
N THR A 188 7.47 19.46 3.42
CA THR A 188 8.77 20.01 3.88
C THR A 188 9.63 20.52 2.72
N SER A 189 9.33 20.13 1.48
CA SER A 189 10.04 20.64 0.31
C SER A 189 9.20 20.55 -0.97
N CYS A 190 9.59 21.33 -1.96
CA CYS A 190 9.00 21.37 -3.30
C CYS A 190 9.86 20.68 -4.36
N LYS A 191 10.84 19.84 -3.97
CA LYS A 191 11.82 19.25 -4.89
C LYS A 191 11.19 18.42 -6.00
N ASN A 192 10.06 17.77 -5.71
CA ASN A 192 9.34 16.92 -6.64
C ASN A 192 8.21 17.65 -7.38
N GLY A 193 8.24 18.99 -7.37
CA GLY A 193 7.21 19.85 -7.96
C GLY A 193 6.15 20.31 -6.95
N ASN A 194 5.12 20.96 -7.47
CA ASN A 194 4.00 21.48 -6.69
C ASN A 194 2.89 20.45 -6.49
N LYS A 195 2.82 19.38 -7.30
CA LYS A 195 1.77 18.36 -7.17
C LYS A 195 2.33 17.10 -6.53
N SER A 196 1.61 16.60 -5.54
CA SER A 196 1.91 15.31 -4.92
C SER A 196 0.62 14.52 -4.69
N LYS A 197 0.74 13.20 -4.64
CA LYS A 197 -0.36 12.29 -4.35
C LYS A 197 0.11 11.13 -3.50
N PHE A 198 -0.74 10.72 -2.57
CA PHE A 198 -0.56 9.49 -1.80
C PHE A 198 -1.94 8.96 -1.40
N GLU A 199 -1.99 7.74 -0.88
CA GLU A 199 -3.23 7.10 -0.44
C GLU A 199 -3.17 6.79 1.05
N LEU A 200 -4.25 7.13 1.76
CA LEU A 200 -4.55 6.65 3.09
C LEU A 200 -5.38 5.37 2.94
N SER A 201 -4.89 4.25 3.46
CA SER A 201 -5.56 2.97 3.38
C SER A 201 -5.91 2.45 4.77
N ALA A 202 -7.19 2.20 5.02
CA ALA A 202 -7.66 1.44 6.17
C ALA A 202 -7.98 0.01 5.73
N SER A 203 -7.06 -0.92 6.00
CA SER A 203 -7.18 -2.32 5.60
C SER A 203 -8.55 -2.88 6.00
N SER A 204 -9.28 -3.47 5.05
CA SER A 204 -10.64 -4.02 5.25
C SER A 204 -11.80 -3.01 5.39
N PHE A 205 -11.54 -1.70 5.27
CA PHE A 205 -12.56 -0.65 5.36
C PHE A 205 -12.63 0.25 4.12
N GLY A 206 -11.48 0.61 3.53
CA GLY A 206 -11.43 1.41 2.31
C GLY A 206 -10.22 2.32 2.25
N ARG A 207 -10.22 3.20 1.24
CA ARG A 207 -9.09 4.07 0.89
C ARG A 207 -9.54 5.50 0.64
N VAL A 208 -8.62 6.43 0.87
CA VAL A 208 -8.78 7.85 0.57
C VAL A 208 -7.55 8.33 -0.19
N GLN A 209 -7.75 8.79 -1.42
CA GLN A 209 -6.70 9.43 -2.21
C GLN A 209 -6.54 10.89 -1.75
N VAL A 210 -5.32 11.27 -1.41
CA VAL A 210 -4.96 12.63 -1.02
C VAL A 210 -4.15 13.26 -2.15
N GLU A 211 -4.71 14.30 -2.76
CA GLU A 211 -4.02 15.11 -3.76
C GLU A 211 -3.62 16.44 -3.15
N LEU A 212 -2.33 16.78 -3.26
CA LEU A 212 -1.75 17.98 -2.72
C LEU A 212 -1.34 18.92 -3.85
N ASP A 213 -1.75 20.18 -3.74
CA ASP A 213 -1.19 21.30 -4.50
C ASP A 213 -0.38 22.18 -3.53
N ILE A 214 0.93 22.04 -3.60
CA ILE A 214 1.92 22.65 -2.72
C ILE A 214 2.30 23.99 -3.34
N ILE A 215 2.04 25.07 -2.59
CA ILE A 215 2.39 26.42 -3.02
C ILE A 215 3.89 26.62 -2.82
N CYS A 216 4.64 26.51 -3.91
CA CYS A 216 6.09 26.58 -3.94
C CYS A 216 6.64 27.86 -4.56
N LYS A 217 5.77 28.64 -5.22
CA LYS A 217 6.11 29.85 -5.97
C LYS A 217 5.16 30.96 -5.57
N CYS A 218 5.64 32.18 -5.61
CA CYS A 218 4.79 33.36 -5.44
C CYS A 218 4.11 33.71 -6.77
N ASP A 219 2.90 34.26 -6.73
CA ASP A 219 2.18 34.68 -7.94
C ASP A 219 2.98 35.68 -8.78
N CYS A 220 3.73 36.58 -8.12
CA CYS A 220 4.56 37.59 -8.77
C CYS A 220 5.76 37.04 -9.55
N GLU A 221 6.14 35.77 -9.33
CA GLU A 221 7.22 35.12 -10.09
C GLU A 221 6.78 34.84 -11.53
N SER A 222 5.48 34.65 -11.76
CA SER A 222 4.94 34.39 -13.10
C SER A 222 4.87 35.65 -13.99
N SER A 223 4.94 36.83 -13.38
CA SER A 223 4.79 38.13 -14.03
C SER A 223 6.08 38.95 -14.05
N GLY A 224 7.24 38.28 -14.04
CA GLY A 224 8.54 38.95 -14.15
C GLY A 224 8.61 39.83 -15.40
N ILE A 225 9.12 41.06 -15.24
CA ILE A 225 9.33 41.97 -16.37
C ILE A 225 10.77 41.78 -16.86
N PRO A 226 11.01 41.12 -18.00
CA PRO A 226 12.35 40.94 -18.55
C PRO A 226 12.94 42.28 -19.01
N ASP A 227 14.27 42.35 -19.08
CA ASP A 227 15.04 43.52 -19.50
C ASP A 227 14.59 44.82 -18.80
N SER A 228 14.23 44.70 -17.53
CA SER A 228 13.60 45.81 -16.81
C SER A 228 14.58 46.97 -16.69
N PRO A 229 14.19 48.22 -17.02
CA PRO A 229 15.02 49.39 -16.80
C PRO A 229 15.41 49.57 -15.33
N ARG A 230 14.59 49.05 -14.40
CA ARG A 230 14.88 49.04 -12.95
C ARG A 230 16.00 48.07 -12.58
N CYS A 231 16.32 47.14 -13.47
CA CYS A 231 17.41 46.17 -13.37
C CYS A 231 18.53 46.47 -14.38
N ASN A 232 18.68 47.73 -14.79
CA ASN A 232 19.68 48.21 -15.76
C ASN A 232 19.59 47.54 -17.15
N GLY A 233 18.44 46.93 -17.48
CA GLY A 233 18.25 46.23 -18.75
C GLY A 233 19.05 44.93 -18.92
N ASN A 234 19.68 44.42 -17.85
CA ASN A 234 20.45 43.18 -17.83
C ASN A 234 19.92 42.21 -16.75
N GLY A 235 18.59 42.10 -16.70
CA GLY A 235 17.90 41.24 -15.75
C GLY A 235 16.40 41.48 -15.73
N SER A 236 15.70 40.53 -15.11
CA SER A 236 14.25 40.54 -14.94
C SER A 236 13.86 41.12 -13.59
N LEU A 237 12.85 42.00 -13.56
CA LEU A 237 12.24 42.45 -12.30
C LEU A 237 11.17 41.44 -11.87
N VAL A 238 11.49 40.63 -10.88
CA VAL A 238 10.65 39.53 -10.36
C VAL A 238 10.34 39.80 -8.88
N CYS A 239 9.06 39.87 -8.52
CA CYS A 239 8.61 40.14 -7.15
C CYS A 239 9.26 41.37 -6.47
N GLY A 240 9.62 42.39 -7.24
CA GLY A 240 10.26 43.60 -6.73
C GLY A 240 11.79 43.52 -6.59
N ASN A 241 12.40 42.38 -6.89
CA ASN A 241 13.85 42.19 -6.95
C ASN A 241 14.33 41.98 -8.38
N CYS A 242 15.61 42.25 -8.62
CA CYS A 242 16.23 42.01 -9.93
C CYS A 242 16.90 40.63 -9.94
N GLU A 243 16.43 39.76 -10.84
CA GLU A 243 17.10 38.51 -11.21
C GLU A 243 17.99 38.80 -12.41
N CYS A 244 19.31 38.77 -12.20
CA CYS A 244 20.30 39.08 -13.24
C CYS A 244 20.39 37.98 -14.30
N ASP A 245 20.59 38.40 -15.54
CA ASP A 245 20.92 37.48 -16.63
C ASP A 245 22.31 36.87 -16.44
N GLU A 246 22.58 35.78 -17.16
CA GLU A 246 23.87 35.08 -17.08
C GLU A 246 25.05 36.02 -17.38
N GLY A 247 26.03 36.04 -16.47
CA GLY A 247 27.19 36.95 -16.55
C GLY A 247 27.05 38.27 -15.78
N TRP A 248 25.89 38.56 -15.19
CA TRP A 248 25.64 39.75 -14.37
C TRP A 248 25.44 39.40 -12.89
N LEU A 249 25.81 40.32 -12.00
CA LEU A 249 25.70 40.16 -10.55
C LEU A 249 25.05 41.39 -9.91
N VAL A 250 24.20 41.17 -8.91
CA VAL A 250 23.67 42.25 -8.06
C VAL A 250 24.77 42.69 -7.09
N LEU A 251 25.21 43.95 -7.20
CA LEU A 251 26.09 44.56 -6.21
C LEU A 251 25.23 44.98 -4.99
N ASN A 252 25.21 44.15 -3.95
CA ASN A 252 24.67 44.55 -2.66
C ASN A 252 25.62 45.57 -2.02
N ASN A 253 25.33 46.85 -2.14
CA ASN A 253 26.01 47.88 -1.35
C ASN A 253 25.67 47.64 0.13
N ILE A 254 26.62 47.07 0.87
CA ILE A 254 26.63 47.11 2.33
C ILE A 254 26.87 48.56 2.72
N THR A 255 25.82 49.25 3.16
CA THR A 255 25.91 50.50 3.92
C THR A 255 25.26 50.30 5.28
#